data_AF-A0A7X7PUG1-F1
#
_entry.id   AF-A0A7X7PUG1-F1
#
_cell.length_a   1.000
_cell.length_b   1.000
_cell.length_c   1.000
_cell.angle_alpha   90.00
_cell.angle_beta   90.00
_cell.angle_gamma   90.00
#
_symmetry.space_group_name_H-M   'P 1'
#
loop_
_entity.id
_entity.type
_entity.pdbx_description
1 polymer ?
#
loop_
_entity_poly.entity_id
_entity_poly.type
_entity_poly.pdbx_seq_one_letter_code
_entity_poly.pdbx_strand_id
1 'polypeptide(L)'
;MTSSSRSCRARSAHRIFGSSRRRRKCSHPKPPQDSNPARRVTTKQPFSISLRTGRLKRARRNGGVSRRDEQRAARYTSAPTHLQRRSLVSVTVEKLKRACDERGQVFEPLDAHALREQRNVHVVLTEPGHIRGNHFHHAGTEITAVLGPARVRYREGSEVTTVDVPANEVWRFVFPPGVAHAFQNTGTAPLVIVSFNTVPHDPQHPDTVRDLILS
;
A
#
# COMPACT_ATOMS: atom_id res chain seq x y z
N MET A 1 26.45 -51.73 11.19
CA MET A 1 26.08 -52.16 9.82
C MET A 1 24.60 -52.48 9.84
N THR A 2 23.78 -51.57 9.35
CA THR A 2 22.32 -51.51 9.58
C THR A 2 21.53 -52.11 8.40
N SER A 3 20.63 -53.02 8.78
CA SER A 3 19.30 -53.35 8.26
C SER A 3 18.90 -52.95 6.82
N SER A 4 18.78 -54.02 6.02
CA SER A 4 17.66 -54.45 5.17
C SER A 4 16.49 -53.49 4.86
N SER A 5 16.18 -53.46 3.57
CA SER A 5 15.13 -52.78 2.84
C SER A 5 13.74 -53.38 3.06
N ARG A 6 12.69 -52.53 2.95
CA ARG A 6 11.39 -52.93 2.38
C ARG A 6 10.64 -51.73 1.81
N SER A 7 10.39 -51.84 0.51
CA SER A 7 9.64 -50.94 -0.37
C SER A 7 8.13 -51.14 -0.18
N CYS A 8 7.36 -50.06 -0.13
CA CYS A 8 5.91 -50.09 -0.17
C CYS A 8 5.43 -49.51 -1.52
N ARG A 9 4.94 -50.39 -2.41
CA ARG A 9 4.31 -50.03 -3.69
C ARG A 9 2.85 -49.65 -3.44
N ALA A 10 2.46 -48.43 -3.82
CA ALA A 10 1.05 -48.07 -3.98
C ALA A 10 0.55 -48.53 -5.36
N ARG A 11 -0.49 -49.37 -5.39
CA ARG A 11 -1.21 -49.73 -6.62
C ARG A 11 -2.36 -48.76 -6.85
N SER A 12 -2.42 -48.26 -8.07
CA SER A 12 -3.50 -47.45 -8.63
C SER A 12 -4.69 -48.35 -9.00
N ALA A 13 -5.91 -47.85 -8.79
CA ALA A 13 -7.13 -48.41 -9.37
C ALA A 13 -8.09 -47.28 -9.75
N HIS A 14 -8.38 -47.19 -11.05
CA HIS A 14 -9.46 -46.39 -11.62
C HIS A 14 -10.84 -46.99 -11.29
N ARG A 15 -11.85 -46.14 -11.05
CA ARG A 15 -13.12 -46.18 -11.80
C ARG A 15 -14.01 -44.94 -11.55
N ILE A 16 -14.60 -44.52 -12.66
CA ILE A 16 -15.59 -43.47 -12.88
C ILE A 16 -16.96 -43.92 -12.34
N PHE A 17 -17.73 -43.03 -11.71
CA PHE A 17 -19.19 -42.93 -11.87
C PHE A 17 -19.71 -41.59 -11.30
N GLY A 18 -20.47 -40.86 -12.12
CA GLY A 18 -21.09 -39.60 -11.74
C GLY A 18 -22.32 -39.77 -10.86
N SER A 19 -22.66 -38.73 -10.11
CA SER A 19 -24.05 -38.41 -9.82
C SER A 19 -24.21 -36.92 -9.53
N SER A 20 -25.14 -36.31 -10.25
CA SER A 20 -25.62 -34.96 -10.05
C SER A 20 -26.19 -34.79 -8.64
N ARG A 21 -25.67 -33.84 -7.85
CA ARG A 21 -26.33 -33.38 -6.62
C ARG A 21 -26.64 -31.88 -6.68
N ARG A 22 -27.93 -31.65 -6.93
CA ARG A 22 -28.79 -30.49 -6.65
C ARG A 22 -28.11 -29.28 -5.96
N ARG A 23 -28.17 -28.13 -6.64
CA ARG A 23 -27.97 -26.79 -6.07
C ARG A 23 -28.94 -26.58 -4.89
N ARG A 24 -28.41 -26.44 -3.67
CA ARG A 24 -29.17 -25.87 -2.55
C ARG A 24 -29.16 -24.35 -2.72
N LYS A 25 -30.34 -23.74 -2.85
CA LYS A 25 -30.52 -22.29 -2.78
C LYS A 25 -30.23 -21.86 -1.34
N CYS A 26 -29.19 -21.06 -1.13
CA CYS A 26 -28.99 -20.32 0.11
C CYS A 26 -29.99 -19.16 0.15
N SER A 27 -30.91 -19.18 1.10
CA SER A 27 -31.78 -18.05 1.41
C SER A 27 -31.04 -17.06 2.31
N HIS A 28 -30.85 -15.82 1.85
CA HIS A 28 -30.33 -14.73 2.67
C HIS A 28 -31.38 -14.31 3.72
N PRO A 29 -31.02 -14.12 5.00
CA PRO A 29 -31.89 -13.46 5.96
C PRO A 29 -31.95 -11.95 5.65
N LYS A 30 -33.16 -11.37 5.74
CA LYS A 30 -33.36 -9.91 5.63
C LYS A 30 -32.72 -9.20 6.83
N PRO A 31 -32.12 -8.00 6.64
CA PRO A 31 -31.64 -7.18 7.75
C PRO A 31 -32.82 -6.60 8.56
N PRO A 32 -32.66 -6.38 9.88
CA PRO A 32 -33.67 -5.74 10.70
C PRO A 32 -33.83 -4.27 10.29
N GLN A 33 -35.09 -3.83 10.24
CA GLN A 33 -35.46 -2.44 10.07
C GLN A 33 -35.42 -1.75 11.43
N ASP A 34 -34.43 -0.88 11.65
CA ASP A 34 -34.46 0.05 12.77
C ASP A 34 -35.10 1.38 12.34
N SER A 35 -36.30 1.60 12.85
CA SER A 35 -37.02 2.86 12.81
C SER A 35 -36.90 3.56 14.16
N ASN A 36 -36.18 4.68 14.24
CA ASN A 36 -36.56 5.77 15.15
C ASN A 36 -35.96 7.13 14.71
N PRO A 37 -36.72 8.24 14.81
CA PRO A 37 -36.42 9.49 14.12
C PRO A 37 -35.69 10.51 15.00
N ALA A 38 -35.07 11.46 14.30
CA ALA A 38 -34.87 12.86 14.67
C ALA A 38 -34.30 13.20 16.05
N ARG A 39 -33.05 13.69 16.07
CA ARG A 39 -32.66 14.76 17.00
C ARG A 39 -31.88 15.86 16.28
N ARG A 40 -32.61 16.93 16.00
CA ARG A 40 -32.15 18.20 15.45
C ARG A 40 -31.72 19.10 16.60
N VAL A 41 -30.45 19.49 16.70
CA VAL A 41 -30.02 20.61 17.56
C VAL A 41 -28.93 21.43 16.86
N THR A 42 -29.40 22.51 16.24
CA THR A 42 -28.86 23.87 16.12
C THR A 42 -27.37 24.11 15.81
N THR A 43 -27.15 24.61 14.59
CA THR A 43 -26.07 25.49 14.14
C THR A 43 -25.95 26.77 14.98
N LYS A 44 -24.74 27.12 15.44
CA LYS A 44 -24.38 28.50 15.83
C LYS A 44 -23.36 29.05 14.81
N GLN A 45 -23.75 30.17 14.21
CA GLN A 45 -22.97 31.04 13.31
C GLN A 45 -22.06 31.99 14.13
N PRO A 46 -21.10 32.70 13.49
CA PRO A 46 -19.79 33.01 14.05
C PRO A 46 -19.69 34.39 14.72
N PHE A 47 -18.69 34.54 15.59
CA PHE A 47 -18.25 35.82 16.13
C PHE A 47 -17.36 36.55 15.11
N SER A 48 -17.78 37.72 14.65
CA SER A 48 -16.96 38.68 13.91
C SER A 48 -16.40 39.75 14.85
N ILE A 49 -15.08 39.90 14.92
CA ILE A 49 -14.42 41.05 15.55
C ILE A 49 -13.73 41.87 14.45
N SER A 50 -14.23 43.10 14.28
CA SER A 50 -13.68 44.14 13.43
C SER A 50 -12.62 44.93 14.19
N LEU A 51 -11.40 45.02 13.63
CA LEU A 51 -10.36 45.93 14.11
C LEU A 51 -9.76 46.73 12.95
N ARG A 52 -10.28 47.95 12.85
CA ARG A 52 -9.65 49.24 12.48
C ARG A 52 -8.38 49.20 11.61
N THR A 53 -8.55 49.71 10.39
CA THR A 53 -7.49 50.10 9.45
C THR A 53 -6.66 51.28 9.98
N GLY A 54 -5.37 51.03 10.24
CA GLY A 54 -4.37 52.07 10.50
C GLY A 54 -3.84 52.69 9.20
N ARG A 55 -3.89 54.02 9.14
CA ARG A 55 -3.49 54.88 8.02
C ARG A 55 -1.96 55.01 7.93
N LEU A 56 -1.35 54.44 6.89
CA LEU A 56 0.08 54.63 6.58
C LEU A 56 0.31 55.96 5.84
N LYS A 57 1.09 56.86 6.45
CA LYS A 57 1.56 58.11 5.84
C LYS A 57 2.66 57.80 4.82
N ARG A 58 2.50 58.30 3.59
CA ARG A 58 3.53 58.29 2.54
C ARG A 58 4.68 59.24 2.91
N ALA A 59 5.89 58.71 2.99
CA ALA A 59 7.12 59.50 3.00
C ALA A 59 7.71 59.52 1.58
N ARG A 60 7.87 60.72 1.02
CA ARG A 60 8.66 60.98 -0.19
C ARG A 60 10.15 60.90 0.17
N ARG A 61 10.94 60.19 -0.61
CA ARG A 61 12.40 60.36 -0.67
C ARG A 61 12.88 60.27 -2.11
N ASN A 62 13.41 61.38 -2.60
CA ASN A 62 14.30 61.46 -3.75
C ASN A 62 15.71 61.04 -3.33
N GLY A 63 16.47 60.46 -4.28
CA GLY A 63 17.92 60.67 -4.35
C GLY A 63 18.79 59.42 -4.33
N GLY A 64 19.37 59.10 -5.51
CA GLY A 64 20.75 58.65 -5.68
C GLY A 64 21.08 57.19 -5.33
N VAL A 65 21.14 56.33 -6.35
CA VAL A 65 21.82 55.02 -6.26
C VAL A 65 23.32 55.29 -6.13
N SER A 66 23.90 54.84 -5.01
CA SER A 66 25.34 54.98 -4.77
C SER A 66 26.08 53.84 -5.48
N ARG A 67 27.26 54.12 -6.05
CA ARG A 67 28.17 53.12 -6.66
C ARG A 67 28.64 52.00 -5.72
N ARG A 68 28.17 51.96 -4.46
CA ARG A 68 28.40 50.85 -3.52
C ARG A 68 27.34 49.75 -3.61
N ASP A 69 26.21 50.00 -4.26
CA ASP A 69 25.11 49.03 -4.38
C ASP A 69 25.35 48.00 -5.51
N GLU A 70 26.11 48.33 -6.55
CA GLU A 70 26.46 47.41 -7.64
C GLU A 70 27.46 46.31 -7.20
N GLN A 71 28.34 46.59 -6.24
CA GLN A 71 29.35 45.61 -5.79
C GLN A 71 28.84 44.62 -4.74
N ARG A 72 27.62 44.81 -4.21
CA ARG A 72 26.96 43.81 -3.33
C ARG A 72 26.10 42.81 -4.11
N ALA A 73 25.71 43.14 -5.34
CA ALA A 73 24.96 42.26 -6.23
C ALA A 73 25.82 41.13 -6.83
N ALA A 74 27.15 41.31 -6.90
CA ALA A 74 28.07 40.32 -7.48
C ALA A 74 28.49 39.17 -6.53
N ARG A 75 27.98 39.14 -5.29
CA ARG A 75 28.18 38.01 -4.34
C ARG A 75 26.95 37.12 -4.16
N TYR A 76 25.98 37.23 -5.05
CA TYR A 76 24.98 36.18 -5.26
C TYR A 76 25.50 35.19 -6.32
N THR A 77 26.66 34.62 -6.05
CA THR A 77 27.12 33.40 -6.70
C THR A 77 26.17 32.28 -6.29
N SER A 78 25.33 31.86 -7.24
CA SER A 78 24.68 30.55 -7.33
C SER A 78 24.36 29.90 -5.97
N ALA A 79 23.28 30.35 -5.34
CA ALA A 79 22.62 29.48 -4.36
C ALA A 79 22.32 28.15 -5.07
N PRO A 80 22.65 26.99 -4.47
CA PRO A 80 22.28 25.71 -5.06
C PRO A 80 20.77 25.77 -5.28
N THR A 81 20.37 25.56 -6.54
CA THR A 81 18.97 25.37 -6.89
C THR A 81 18.41 24.38 -5.89
N HIS A 82 17.29 24.74 -5.30
CA HIS A 82 16.48 23.91 -4.42
C HIS A 82 15.90 22.74 -5.22
N LEU A 83 16.78 21.95 -5.85
CA LEU A 83 16.51 20.58 -6.22
C LEU A 83 16.47 19.87 -4.88
N GLN A 84 15.28 19.93 -4.28
CA GLN A 84 14.92 19.26 -3.06
C GLN A 84 15.61 17.91 -3.08
N ARG A 85 16.49 17.71 -2.10
CA ARG A 85 17.00 16.39 -1.73
C ARG A 85 15.77 15.62 -1.26
N ARG A 86 14.91 15.18 -2.20
CA ARG A 86 13.90 14.17 -1.98
C ARG A 86 14.71 13.05 -1.39
N SER A 87 14.49 12.79 -0.10
CA SER A 87 14.88 11.53 0.49
C SER A 87 14.39 10.48 -0.52
N LEU A 88 15.31 9.79 -1.17
CA LEU A 88 15.01 8.71 -2.09
C LEU A 88 14.56 7.55 -1.20
N VAL A 89 13.35 7.66 -0.66
CA VAL A 89 12.73 6.55 0.04
C VAL A 89 12.39 5.56 -1.08
N SER A 90 13.16 4.48 -1.13
CA SER A 90 13.01 3.42 -2.11
C SER A 90 12.15 2.30 -1.57
N VAL A 91 11.68 1.43 -2.46
CA VAL A 91 11.07 0.16 -2.07
C VAL A 91 12.09 -0.69 -1.32
N THR A 92 11.65 -1.31 -0.23
CA THR A 92 12.44 -2.37 0.42
C THR A 92 11.77 -3.72 0.18
N VAL A 93 12.59 -4.73 -0.06
CA VAL A 93 12.16 -6.10 -0.35
C VAL A 93 12.94 -7.03 0.57
N GLU A 94 12.22 -7.84 1.35
CA GLU A 94 12.82 -8.73 2.34
C GLU A 94 12.15 -10.10 2.33
N LYS A 95 12.96 -11.16 2.32
CA LYS A 95 12.48 -12.52 2.59
C LYS A 95 12.28 -12.70 4.09
N LEU A 96 11.05 -13.01 4.51
CA LEU A 96 10.73 -13.20 5.92
C LEU A 96 11.13 -14.60 6.40
N LYS A 97 11.55 -14.67 7.67
CA LYS A 97 11.68 -15.93 8.39
C LYS A 97 10.29 -16.52 8.64
N ARG A 98 10.17 -17.83 8.47
CA ARG A 98 8.97 -18.59 8.80
C ARG A 98 9.32 -19.78 9.68
N ALA A 99 8.40 -20.15 10.57
CA ALA A 99 8.40 -21.47 11.21
C ALA A 99 7.39 -22.36 10.48
N CYS A 100 7.75 -23.62 10.25
CA CYS A 100 6.93 -24.59 9.52
C CYS A 100 6.90 -25.92 10.27
N ASP A 101 5.73 -26.53 10.34
CA ASP A 101 5.51 -27.89 10.83
C ASP A 101 4.36 -28.54 10.07
N GLU A 102 3.94 -29.75 10.48
CA GLU A 102 2.87 -30.51 9.81
C GLU A 102 1.50 -29.83 9.81
N ARG A 103 1.28 -28.82 10.67
CA ARG A 103 0.02 -28.06 10.76
C ARG A 103 -0.02 -26.88 9.79
N GLY A 104 1.15 -26.43 9.31
CA GLY A 104 1.26 -25.29 8.40
C GLY A 104 2.50 -24.45 8.64
N GLN A 105 2.38 -23.14 8.37
CA GLN A 105 3.47 -22.18 8.52
C GLN A 105 3.00 -20.90 9.20
N VAL A 106 3.89 -20.28 9.96
CA VAL A 106 3.69 -18.98 10.61
C VAL A 106 4.86 -18.06 10.29
N PHE A 107 4.54 -16.79 10.05
CA PHE A 107 5.49 -15.70 9.84
C PHE A 107 4.88 -14.40 10.39
N GLU A 108 5.73 -13.46 10.77
CA GLU A 108 5.31 -12.16 11.32
C GLU A 108 5.61 -11.06 10.29
N PRO A 109 4.59 -10.47 9.65
CA PRO A 109 4.80 -9.44 8.61
C PRO A 109 5.41 -8.14 9.16
N LEU A 110 5.08 -7.79 10.40
CA LEU A 110 5.45 -6.54 11.05
C LEU A 110 6.03 -6.81 12.42
N ASP A 111 7.00 -5.99 12.82
CA ASP A 111 7.41 -5.88 14.21
C ASP A 111 6.46 -4.96 14.98
N ALA A 112 6.68 -4.85 16.30
CA ALA A 112 5.86 -4.02 17.17
C ALA A 112 5.92 -2.52 16.84
N HIS A 113 6.99 -2.03 16.23
CA HIS A 113 7.10 -0.63 15.83
C HIS A 113 6.23 -0.38 14.59
N ALA A 114 6.47 -1.12 13.51
CA ALA A 114 5.73 -1.00 12.27
C ALA A 114 4.23 -1.24 12.47
N LEU A 115 3.83 -2.18 13.34
CA LEU A 115 2.43 -2.44 13.66
C LEU A 115 1.71 -1.20 14.21
N ARG A 116 2.38 -0.36 15.02
CA ARG A 116 1.79 0.83 15.64
C ARG A 116 1.52 1.96 14.66
N GLU A 117 2.19 1.93 13.50
CA GLU A 117 2.04 2.95 12.45
C GLU A 117 0.84 2.65 11.53
N GLN A 118 0.31 1.42 11.57
CA GLN A 118 -0.73 0.99 10.63
C GLN A 118 -2.11 1.52 11.02
N ARG A 119 -2.83 2.02 10.01
CA ARG A 119 -4.19 2.54 10.11
C ARG A 119 -5.19 1.73 9.30
N ASN A 120 -4.70 0.85 8.44
CA ASN A 120 -5.47 -0.16 7.74
C ASN A 120 -4.71 -1.48 7.67
N VAL A 121 -5.44 -2.58 7.70
CA VAL A 121 -4.97 -3.91 7.32
C VAL A 121 -6.06 -4.57 6.47
N HIS A 122 -5.65 -5.29 5.43
CA HIS A 122 -6.55 -6.10 4.64
C HIS A 122 -5.86 -7.35 4.11
N VAL A 123 -6.66 -8.37 3.83
CA VAL A 123 -6.21 -9.64 3.25
C VAL A 123 -6.81 -9.78 1.87
N VAL A 124 -5.97 -10.11 0.89
CA VAL A 124 -6.38 -10.31 -0.50
C VAL A 124 -6.16 -11.76 -0.88
N LEU A 125 -7.22 -12.37 -1.41
CA LEU A 125 -7.17 -13.64 -2.12
C LEU A 125 -7.23 -13.34 -3.62
N THR A 126 -6.22 -13.77 -4.37
CA THR A 126 -6.14 -13.55 -5.82
C THR A 126 -6.14 -14.87 -6.54
N GLU A 127 -7.12 -15.09 -7.41
CA GLU A 127 -7.23 -16.32 -8.21
C GLU A 127 -6.04 -16.48 -9.17
N PRO A 128 -5.70 -17.73 -9.59
CA PRO A 128 -4.62 -18.00 -10.53
C PRO A 128 -4.64 -17.11 -11.78
N GLY A 129 -3.49 -16.55 -12.14
CA GLY A 129 -3.32 -15.69 -13.31
C GLY A 129 -3.80 -14.24 -13.13
N HIS A 130 -4.59 -13.93 -12.10
CA HIS A 130 -5.11 -12.58 -11.89
C HIS A 130 -4.10 -11.63 -11.25
N ILE A 131 -4.32 -10.33 -11.48
CA ILE A 131 -3.47 -9.23 -11.02
C ILE A 131 -4.24 -8.36 -10.01
N ARG A 132 -3.55 -7.95 -8.94
CA ARG A 132 -3.96 -6.92 -7.97
C ARG A 132 -2.93 -5.79 -7.94
N GLY A 133 -3.28 -4.66 -7.35
CA GLY A 133 -2.43 -3.46 -7.38
C GLY A 133 -2.69 -2.66 -8.65
N ASN A 134 -1.65 -2.41 -9.44
CA ASN A 134 -1.65 -1.43 -10.53
C ASN A 134 -2.13 -0.05 -10.05
N HIS A 135 -1.58 0.38 -8.92
CA HIS A 135 -1.81 1.69 -8.35
C HIS A 135 -0.62 2.10 -7.48
N PHE A 136 -0.59 3.37 -7.09
CA PHE A 136 0.22 3.88 -5.99
C PHE A 136 -0.68 4.57 -4.97
N HIS A 137 -0.16 4.76 -3.75
CA HIS A 137 -0.81 5.56 -2.71
C HIS A 137 -0.28 7.00 -2.74
N HIS A 138 -1.13 8.01 -2.59
CA HIS A 138 -0.67 9.41 -2.56
C HIS A 138 0.09 9.73 -1.27
N ALA A 139 -0.43 9.27 -0.13
CA ALA A 139 0.11 9.57 1.19
C ALA A 139 0.54 8.33 1.97
N GLY A 140 -0.12 7.20 1.76
CA GLY A 140 0.12 5.95 2.49
C GLY A 140 1.44 5.28 2.11
N THR A 141 2.15 4.81 3.13
CA THR A 141 3.17 3.77 2.94
C THR A 141 2.46 2.43 3.06
N GLU A 142 2.56 1.59 2.03
CA GLU A 142 1.97 0.25 2.05
C GLU A 142 3.06 -0.78 2.38
N ILE A 143 2.80 -1.62 3.38
CA ILE A 143 3.62 -2.80 3.68
C ILE A 143 2.82 -4.03 3.28
N THR A 144 3.36 -4.84 2.38
CA THR A 144 2.65 -6.01 1.85
C THR A 144 3.50 -7.27 2.01
N ALA A 145 2.96 -8.27 2.70
CA ALA A 145 3.52 -9.61 2.78
C ALA A 145 2.78 -10.57 1.84
N VAL A 146 3.54 -11.31 1.03
CA VAL A 146 3.00 -12.25 0.04
C VAL A 146 3.62 -13.63 0.24
N LEU A 147 2.77 -14.67 0.27
CA LEU A 147 3.20 -16.07 0.24
C LEU A 147 3.16 -16.55 -1.21
N GLY A 148 4.32 -16.83 -1.80
CA GLY A 148 4.43 -17.20 -3.21
C GLY A 148 3.85 -18.59 -3.57
N PRO A 149 3.73 -18.89 -4.88
CA PRO A 149 4.39 -18.18 -5.97
C PRO A 149 3.64 -16.91 -6.43
N ALA A 150 4.38 -15.83 -6.63
CA ALA A 150 3.82 -14.56 -7.12
C ALA A 150 4.85 -13.79 -7.95
N ARG A 151 4.37 -12.94 -8.86
CA ARG A 151 5.18 -11.92 -9.52
C ARG A 151 4.79 -10.55 -9.00
N VAL A 152 5.75 -9.82 -8.46
CA VAL A 152 5.57 -8.46 -7.96
C VAL A 152 6.29 -7.49 -8.88
N ARG A 153 5.61 -6.41 -9.27
CA ARG A 153 6.23 -5.29 -9.96
C ARG A 153 6.08 -4.02 -9.15
N TYR A 154 7.05 -3.14 -9.25
CA TYR A 154 6.95 -1.78 -8.74
C TYR A 154 7.74 -0.78 -9.59
N ARG A 155 7.37 0.50 -9.53
CA ARG A 155 8.01 1.56 -10.32
C ARG A 155 8.66 2.63 -9.45
N GLU A 156 9.94 2.88 -9.68
CA GLU A 156 10.70 3.98 -9.07
C GLU A 156 11.22 4.91 -10.17
N GLY A 157 10.70 6.15 -10.21
CA GLY A 157 10.95 7.04 -11.34
C GLY A 157 10.43 6.44 -12.65
N SER A 158 11.32 6.24 -13.62
CA SER A 158 10.99 5.61 -14.91
C SER A 158 11.23 4.10 -14.95
N GLU A 159 11.85 3.53 -13.92
CA GLU A 159 12.26 2.12 -13.90
C GLU A 159 11.18 1.23 -13.28
N VAL A 160 10.85 0.11 -13.94
CA VAL A 160 9.93 -0.90 -13.42
C VAL A 160 10.72 -2.15 -13.05
N THR A 161 10.79 -2.44 -11.76
CA THR A 161 11.44 -3.64 -11.22
C THR A 161 10.46 -4.79 -11.15
N THR A 162 10.93 -6.01 -11.42
CA THR A 162 10.16 -7.24 -11.30
C THR A 162 10.83 -8.17 -10.29
N VAL A 163 10.07 -8.69 -9.33
CA VAL A 163 10.50 -9.65 -8.32
C VAL A 163 9.59 -10.87 -8.38
N ASP A 164 10.15 -12.03 -8.68
CA ASP A 164 9.43 -13.30 -8.62
C ASP A 164 9.63 -13.93 -7.23
N VAL A 165 8.54 -14.05 -6.48
CA VAL A 165 8.49 -14.67 -5.15
C VAL A 165 8.31 -16.18 -5.36
N PRO A 166 9.27 -17.03 -4.93
CA PRO A 166 9.17 -18.47 -5.13
C PRO A 166 8.01 -19.10 -4.34
N ALA A 167 7.57 -20.28 -4.79
CA ALA A 167 6.60 -21.08 -4.06
C ALA A 167 7.10 -21.40 -2.64
N ASN A 168 6.21 -21.34 -1.65
CA ASN A 168 6.51 -21.59 -0.24
C ASN A 168 7.51 -20.60 0.39
N GLU A 169 7.73 -19.44 -0.22
CA GLU A 169 8.46 -18.34 0.39
C GLU A 169 7.54 -17.18 0.71
N VAL A 170 7.88 -16.47 1.79
CA VAL A 170 7.14 -15.29 2.22
C VAL A 170 8.07 -14.09 2.09
N TRP A 171 7.62 -13.10 1.34
CA TRP A 171 8.39 -11.89 1.06
C TRP A 171 7.56 -10.67 1.47
N ARG A 172 8.23 -9.70 2.11
CA ARG A 172 7.68 -8.41 2.51
C ARG A 172 8.21 -7.33 1.58
N PHE A 173 7.29 -6.48 1.15
CA PHE A 173 7.56 -5.29 0.37
C PHE A 173 7.09 -4.08 1.17
N VAL A 174 7.89 -3.01 1.19
CA VAL A 174 7.47 -1.70 1.69
C VAL A 174 7.47 -0.74 0.51
N PHE A 175 6.30 -0.24 0.16
CA PHE A 175 6.10 0.74 -0.91
C PHE A 175 5.88 2.12 -0.31
N PRO A 176 6.84 3.04 -0.48
CA PRO A 176 6.65 4.44 -0.11
C PRO A 176 5.50 5.09 -0.90
N PRO A 177 4.98 6.24 -0.44
CA PRO A 177 3.99 7.00 -1.18
C PRO A 177 4.50 7.37 -2.58
N GLY A 178 3.63 7.29 -3.57
CA GLY A 178 3.95 7.57 -4.98
C GLY A 178 4.60 6.42 -5.74
N VAL A 179 4.87 5.28 -5.11
CA VAL A 179 5.42 4.09 -5.79
C VAL A 179 4.30 3.18 -6.27
N ALA A 180 4.17 3.06 -7.59
CA ALA A 180 3.21 2.14 -8.19
C ALA A 180 3.65 0.69 -7.98
N HIS A 181 2.72 -0.20 -7.66
CA HIS A 181 3.00 -1.62 -7.43
C HIS A 181 1.86 -2.52 -7.90
N ALA A 182 2.20 -3.75 -8.27
CA ALA A 182 1.26 -4.77 -8.74
C ALA A 182 1.73 -6.18 -8.40
N PHE A 183 0.77 -7.07 -8.16
CA PHE A 183 0.97 -8.45 -7.78
C PHE A 183 0.19 -9.36 -8.73
N GLN A 184 0.85 -10.34 -9.33
CA GLN A 184 0.23 -11.39 -10.11
C GLN A 184 0.36 -12.74 -9.41
N ASN A 185 -0.74 -13.47 -9.35
CA ASN A 185 -0.71 -14.87 -8.96
C ASN A 185 -0.16 -15.72 -10.12
N THR A 186 1.05 -16.24 -9.95
CA THR A 186 1.72 -17.13 -10.92
C THR A 186 1.54 -18.62 -10.60
N GLY A 187 0.81 -18.94 -9.54
CA GLY A 187 0.51 -20.30 -9.10
C GLY A 187 -0.81 -20.85 -9.63
N THR A 188 -1.22 -21.97 -9.04
CA THR A 188 -2.43 -22.74 -9.40
C THR A 188 -3.51 -22.75 -8.31
N ALA A 189 -3.27 -22.07 -7.20
CA ALA A 189 -4.21 -21.90 -6.09
C ALA A 189 -4.33 -20.40 -5.74
N PRO A 190 -5.36 -19.98 -4.98
CA PRO A 190 -5.49 -18.59 -4.56
C PRO A 190 -4.23 -18.08 -3.83
N LEU A 191 -3.67 -16.98 -4.33
CA LEU A 191 -2.56 -16.27 -3.71
C LEU A 191 -3.05 -15.49 -2.50
N VAL A 192 -2.36 -15.63 -1.36
CA VAL A 192 -2.64 -14.88 -0.14
C VAL A 192 -1.67 -13.70 -0.03
N ILE A 193 -2.24 -12.51 0.10
CA ILE A 193 -1.52 -11.26 0.35
C ILE A 193 -2.11 -10.63 1.61
N VAL A 194 -1.25 -10.15 2.51
CA VAL A 194 -1.66 -9.32 3.66
C VAL A 194 -0.98 -7.97 3.51
N SER A 195 -1.78 -6.92 3.48
CA SER A 195 -1.32 -5.55 3.24
C SER A 195 -1.73 -4.64 4.38
N PHE A 196 -0.83 -3.76 4.75
CA PHE A 196 -0.96 -2.77 5.81
C PHE A 196 -0.70 -1.39 5.23
N ASN A 197 -1.40 -0.38 5.71
CA ASN A 197 -1.21 0.98 5.25
C ASN A 197 -1.23 1.97 6.42
N THR A 198 -0.37 2.99 6.35
CA THR A 198 -0.30 4.08 7.33
C THR A 198 -1.46 5.09 7.21
N VAL A 199 -2.28 4.98 6.17
CA VAL A 199 -3.50 5.78 5.93
C VAL A 199 -4.75 4.89 6.06
N PRO A 200 -5.82 5.34 6.74
CA PRO A 200 -7.06 4.59 6.82
C PRO A 200 -7.72 4.47 5.43
N HIS A 201 -8.41 3.35 5.21
CA HIS A 201 -9.18 3.18 3.98
C HIS A 201 -10.44 4.07 4.00
N ASP A 202 -10.56 4.97 3.02
CA ASP A 202 -11.77 5.76 2.76
C ASP A 202 -12.24 5.54 1.30
N PRO A 203 -13.35 4.80 1.08
CA PRO A 203 -13.90 4.61 -0.26
C PRO A 203 -14.40 5.90 -0.94
N GLN A 204 -14.76 6.94 -0.18
CA GLN A 204 -15.24 8.22 -0.72
C GLN A 204 -14.10 9.12 -1.18
N HIS A 205 -12.94 8.99 -0.52
CA HIS A 205 -11.71 9.73 -0.84
C HIS A 205 -10.52 8.76 -0.86
N PRO A 206 -10.43 7.87 -1.85
CA PRO A 206 -9.40 6.84 -1.87
C PRO A 206 -8.01 7.45 -2.00
N ASP A 207 -7.06 6.96 -1.19
CA ASP A 207 -5.64 7.34 -1.26
C ASP A 207 -4.91 6.70 -2.46
N THR A 208 -5.62 6.06 -3.39
CA THR A 208 -5.03 5.29 -4.49
C THR A 208 -5.20 5.99 -5.84
N VAL A 209 -4.15 5.93 -6.66
CA VAL A 209 -4.19 6.34 -8.07
C VAL A 209 -3.80 5.18 -8.95
N ARG A 210 -4.62 4.92 -9.96
CA ARG A 210 -4.37 3.86 -10.94
C ARG A 210 -3.10 4.13 -11.74
N ASP A 211 -2.26 3.11 -11.85
CA ASP A 211 -1.04 3.13 -12.66
C ASP A 211 -0.73 1.70 -13.15
N LEU A 212 -0.86 1.48 -14.46
CA LEU A 212 -0.71 0.16 -15.07
C LEU A 212 0.76 -0.16 -15.29
N ILE A 213 1.28 -1.15 -14.55
CA ILE A 213 2.69 -1.58 -14.60
C ILE A 213 2.84 -3.07 -14.90
N LEU A 214 1.73 -3.81 -14.79
CA LEU A 214 1.63 -5.24 -15.05
C LEU A 214 0.27 -5.52 -15.72
N SER A 215 0.30 -6.25 -16.84
CA SER A 215 -0.85 -6.55 -17.70
C SER A 215 -0.97 -8.05 -17.94
#